data_AF-A0AAD3CW79-F1
#
_entry.id   AF-A0AAD3CW79-F1
#
_cell.length_a   1.000
_cell.length_b   1.000
_cell.length_c   1.000
_cell.angle_alpha   90.00
_cell.angle_beta   90.00
_cell.angle_gamma   90.00
#
_symmetry.space_group_name_H-M   'P 1'
#
loop_
_entity.id
_entity.type
_entity.pdbx_description
1 polymer ?
#
loop_
_entity_poly.entity_id
_entity_poly.type
_entity_poly.pdbx_seq_one_letter_code
_entity_poly.pdbx_strand_id
1 'polypeptide(L)'
;MSRNYKDTPIGCYSDYEGFDYMMILPPNIRFYWRVEKDHQHPFGEDDVVHMQMKIPQESWLAFGTSPNGMMLNSQVIIGSNATATPVKYEIKGLSTDKIIPMGEDRQSLFSSSFEAKNGESILRFTKLLKEPKNDEHEIYAAEKNTFVYAIGNEDETHLERHRYARSYHFALDSCPITTPEEKVDKKEHDASLTSFFVRPIWIAHGFAAFAAFALCIPIATSSSLLRLALPNHWKGIHELANVLAAFFAWAAVVMAFTMTGWENHKHMSEKHHIMGLVVTLLMTFHIALGLCSKTSADFIPSDLVRDLRNRQNETMRRIYDILGYSTCILGFYQVSTGFTMYAEKYGARNWNFIYLAFVALVVSSVTICKFYLHMFEAEIGRERRKGTKNPESPSNSKFVGHELL
;
A
#
# COMPACT_ATOMS: atom_id res chain seq x y z
N MET A 1 -50.75 5.56 19.65
CA MET A 1 -50.35 6.69 20.51
C MET A 1 -49.60 7.69 19.64
N SER A 2 -50.12 8.89 19.41
CA SER A 2 -49.37 9.93 18.70
C SER A 2 -48.31 10.48 19.65
N ARG A 3 -47.03 10.13 19.45
CA ARG A 3 -45.93 10.74 20.21
C ARG A 3 -45.90 12.24 19.90
N ASN A 4 -45.74 13.06 20.94
CA ASN A 4 -45.79 14.51 20.85
C ASN A 4 -44.40 15.02 20.38
N TYR A 5 -44.26 15.28 19.07
CA TYR A 5 -42.99 15.60 18.39
C TYR A 5 -42.44 17.02 18.68
N LYS A 6 -42.92 17.73 19.71
CA LYS A 6 -42.66 19.17 19.85
C LYS A 6 -41.33 19.56 20.49
N ASP A 7 -40.63 18.64 21.16
CA ASP A 7 -39.45 18.97 21.96
C ASP A 7 -38.15 18.29 21.49
N THR A 8 -38.15 17.71 20.30
CA THR A 8 -37.03 16.91 19.81
C THR A 8 -36.35 17.55 18.62
N PRO A 9 -35.01 17.59 18.61
CA PRO A 9 -34.29 18.38 17.64
C PRO A 9 -34.36 17.76 16.23
N ILE A 10 -34.51 18.64 15.25
CA ILE A 10 -34.75 18.34 13.84
C ILE A 10 -33.47 17.69 13.25
N GLY A 11 -33.51 16.43 12.83
CA GLY A 11 -32.39 15.87 12.04
C GLY A 11 -32.21 14.35 11.94
N CYS A 12 -32.58 13.55 12.96
CA CYS A 12 -32.39 12.08 12.90
C CYS A 12 -33.68 11.27 12.92
N TYR A 13 -34.82 11.87 12.57
CA TYR A 13 -36.05 11.10 12.48
C TYR A 13 -36.03 10.21 11.25
N SER A 14 -36.44 8.95 11.45
CA SER A 14 -36.63 8.04 10.34
C SER A 14 -37.72 8.54 9.40
N ASP A 15 -37.41 8.55 8.10
CA ASP A 15 -38.39 8.68 7.01
C ASP A 15 -39.00 7.32 6.63
N TYR A 16 -38.57 6.24 7.29
CA TYR A 16 -38.97 4.86 7.02
C TYR A 16 -39.88 4.33 8.13
N GLU A 17 -41.04 3.80 7.74
CA GLU A 17 -42.02 3.22 8.66
C GLU A 17 -41.39 2.08 9.48
N GLY A 18 -41.70 2.07 10.78
CA GLY A 18 -41.21 1.06 11.72
C GLY A 18 -39.90 1.42 12.43
N PHE A 19 -39.17 2.46 12.00
CA PHE A 19 -38.00 2.97 12.72
C PHE A 19 -38.28 4.33 13.36
N ASP A 20 -37.64 4.59 14.51
CA ASP A 20 -37.76 5.87 15.21
C ASP A 20 -36.69 6.84 14.70
N TYR A 21 -35.51 6.32 14.36
CA TYR A 21 -34.33 7.12 14.03
C TYR A 21 -33.68 6.71 12.71
N MET A 22 -32.99 7.66 12.09
CA MET A 22 -32.16 7.47 10.89
C MET A 22 -30.94 8.38 10.91
N MET A 23 -29.84 7.89 10.33
CA MET A 23 -28.66 8.69 10.03
C MET A 23 -28.05 8.29 8.69
N ILE A 24 -27.27 9.21 8.11
CA ILE A 24 -26.49 8.94 6.89
C ILE A 24 -25.04 8.71 7.27
N LEU A 25 -24.55 7.49 7.09
CA LEU A 25 -23.13 7.16 7.25
C LEU A 25 -22.41 7.29 5.90
N PRO A 26 -21.13 7.69 5.85
CA PRO A 26 -20.41 7.70 4.58
C PRO A 26 -20.18 6.27 4.05
N PRO A 27 -20.08 6.06 2.72
CA PRO A 27 -20.11 7.08 1.67
C PRO A 27 -21.52 7.58 1.30
N ASN A 28 -22.58 6.80 1.55
CA ASN A 28 -23.99 7.20 1.37
C ASN A 28 -24.92 6.09 1.90
N ILE A 29 -24.65 5.60 3.10
CA ILE A 29 -25.41 4.53 3.75
C ILE A 29 -26.52 5.16 4.56
N ARG A 30 -27.75 4.72 4.35
CA ARG A 30 -28.86 5.06 5.24
C ARG A 30 -28.97 4.01 6.32
N PHE A 31 -28.74 4.41 7.56
CA PHE A 31 -28.85 3.54 8.73
C PHE A 31 -30.06 3.95 9.55
N TYR A 32 -30.93 2.98 9.82
CA TYR A 32 -32.21 3.16 10.52
C TYR A 32 -32.23 2.30 11.76
N TRP A 33 -32.81 2.80 12.85
CA TRP A 33 -32.98 2.00 14.06
C TRP A 33 -34.19 2.39 14.89
N ARG A 34 -34.64 1.44 15.72
CA ARG A 34 -35.63 1.63 16.78
C ARG A 34 -35.28 0.73 17.95
N VAL A 35 -35.29 1.28 19.15
CA VAL A 35 -35.22 0.50 20.39
C VAL A 35 -36.64 0.21 20.85
N GLU A 36 -36.91 -1.03 21.20
CA GLU A 36 -38.19 -1.48 21.74
C GLU A 36 -37.93 -2.19 23.07
N LYS A 37 -38.65 -1.74 24.11
CA LYS A 37 -38.52 -2.31 25.45
C LYS A 37 -39.51 -3.43 25.66
N ASP A 38 -39.16 -4.36 26.55
CA ASP A 38 -40.05 -5.45 26.98
C ASP A 38 -40.66 -6.20 25.78
N HIS A 39 -39.85 -6.45 24.74
CA HIS A 39 -40.33 -7.05 23.50
C HIS A 39 -40.49 -8.55 23.68
N GLN A 40 -41.67 -9.09 23.38
CA GLN A 40 -41.88 -10.54 23.37
C GLN A 40 -41.23 -11.16 22.13
N HIS A 41 -40.24 -12.01 22.34
CA HIS A 41 -39.54 -12.75 21.29
C HIS A 41 -39.43 -14.25 21.64
N PRO A 42 -38.97 -15.11 20.72
CA PRO A 42 -38.91 -16.56 20.94
C PRO A 42 -38.04 -17.04 22.12
N PHE A 43 -37.28 -16.15 22.74
CA PHE A 43 -36.34 -16.47 23.83
C PHE A 43 -36.73 -15.82 25.18
N GLY A 44 -37.78 -14.99 25.23
CA GLY A 44 -38.11 -14.24 26.44
C GLY A 44 -38.76 -12.87 26.16
N GLU A 45 -38.76 -12.05 27.19
CA GLU A 45 -39.15 -10.64 27.16
C GLU A 45 -37.91 -9.83 27.52
N ASP A 46 -37.34 -9.13 26.55
CA ASP A 46 -36.10 -8.35 26.70
C ASP A 46 -36.16 -7.07 25.85
N ASP A 47 -35.23 -6.15 26.12
CA ASP A 47 -35.02 -4.96 25.28
C ASP A 47 -34.30 -5.33 23.97
N VAL A 48 -34.82 -4.83 22.86
CA VAL A 48 -34.35 -5.15 21.51
C VAL A 48 -34.05 -3.89 20.70
N VAL A 49 -33.20 -4.05 19.70
CA VAL A 49 -32.98 -3.04 18.67
C VAL A 49 -33.29 -3.62 17.30
N HIS A 50 -34.19 -2.94 16.59
CA HIS A 50 -34.46 -3.16 15.18
C HIS A 50 -33.52 -2.28 14.39
N MET A 51 -32.78 -2.85 13.43
CA MET A 51 -31.81 -2.13 12.61
C MET A 51 -32.03 -2.41 11.13
N GLN A 52 -31.80 -1.38 10.31
CA GLN A 52 -31.71 -1.52 8.86
C GLN A 52 -30.57 -0.67 8.30
N MET A 53 -29.75 -1.28 7.46
CA MET A 53 -28.70 -0.61 6.70
C MET A 53 -29.00 -0.73 5.21
N LYS A 54 -29.08 0.42 4.51
CA LYS A 54 -29.40 0.49 3.08
C LYS A 54 -28.31 1.25 2.31
N ILE A 55 -27.88 0.71 1.17
CA ILE A 55 -26.94 1.36 0.25
C ILE A 55 -27.42 1.32 -1.21
N PRO A 56 -27.08 2.33 -2.04
CA PRO A 56 -27.46 2.39 -3.46
C PRO A 56 -26.43 1.65 -4.36
N GLN A 57 -26.04 0.46 -3.96
CA GLN A 57 -25.25 -0.47 -4.79
C GLN A 57 -25.50 -1.91 -4.29
N GLU A 58 -25.33 -2.91 -5.16
CA GLU A 58 -25.37 -4.32 -4.75
C GLU A 58 -24.03 -4.72 -4.13
N SER A 59 -24.03 -5.13 -2.86
CA SER A 59 -22.86 -5.62 -2.14
C SER A 59 -23.25 -6.28 -0.83
N TRP A 60 -22.43 -7.19 -0.31
CA TRP A 60 -22.60 -7.66 1.06
C TRP A 60 -22.44 -6.51 2.06
N LEU A 61 -23.19 -6.58 3.15
CA LEU A 61 -23.24 -5.57 4.19
C LEU A 61 -22.88 -6.19 5.52
N ALA A 62 -22.07 -5.48 6.31
CA ALA A 62 -21.81 -5.85 7.70
C ALA A 62 -22.06 -4.68 8.64
N PHE A 63 -22.67 -4.95 9.79
CA PHE A 63 -22.87 -3.99 10.87
C PHE A 63 -22.74 -4.69 12.21
N GLY A 64 -22.11 -4.06 13.19
CA GLY A 64 -21.95 -4.66 14.51
C GLY A 64 -21.28 -3.76 15.53
N THR A 65 -20.77 -4.37 16.59
CA THR A 65 -20.16 -3.70 17.74
C THR A 65 -18.68 -4.04 17.86
N SER A 66 -17.89 -3.06 18.30
CA SER A 66 -16.45 -3.22 18.50
C SER A 66 -16.03 -2.58 19.82
N PRO A 67 -15.10 -3.17 20.58
CA PRO A 67 -14.65 -2.58 21.84
C PRO A 67 -13.72 -1.38 21.63
N ASN A 68 -13.14 -1.22 20.44
CA ASN A 68 -12.09 -0.22 20.17
C ASN A 68 -12.26 0.50 18.81
N GLY A 69 -13.38 0.30 18.12
CA GLY A 69 -13.65 0.87 16.80
C GLY A 69 -12.93 0.17 15.65
N MET A 70 -12.14 -0.88 15.92
CA MET A 70 -11.51 -1.69 14.89
C MET A 70 -12.43 -2.85 14.48
N MET A 71 -12.30 -3.29 13.23
CA MET A 71 -12.95 -4.52 12.76
C MET A 71 -12.39 -5.75 13.47
N LEU A 72 -11.08 -5.77 13.77
CA LEU A 72 -10.47 -6.86 14.52
C LEU A 72 -11.02 -6.89 15.96
N ASN A 73 -11.45 -8.06 16.39
CA ASN A 73 -12.17 -8.33 17.64
C ASN A 73 -13.58 -7.73 17.71
N SER A 74 -14.16 -7.36 16.56
CA SER A 74 -15.57 -6.96 16.50
C SER A 74 -16.51 -8.16 16.40
N GLN A 75 -17.77 -7.91 16.72
CA GLN A 75 -18.87 -8.84 16.54
C GLN A 75 -19.87 -8.22 15.58
N VAL A 76 -20.08 -8.85 14.43
CA VAL A 76 -20.81 -8.24 13.31
C VAL A 76 -21.88 -9.17 12.77
N ILE A 77 -22.98 -8.59 12.31
CA ILE A 77 -23.98 -9.24 11.48
C ILE A 77 -23.57 -9.03 10.04
N ILE A 78 -23.44 -10.10 9.26
CA ILE A 78 -23.12 -10.01 7.82
C ILE A 78 -24.31 -10.55 7.02
N GLY A 79 -24.77 -9.77 6.04
CA GLY A 79 -25.75 -10.19 5.04
C GLY A 79 -25.15 -10.16 3.64
N SER A 80 -25.41 -11.21 2.86
CA SER A 80 -25.02 -11.35 1.46
C SER A 80 -26.06 -12.20 0.70
N ASN A 81 -26.05 -12.19 -0.63
CA ASN A 81 -26.92 -13.07 -1.42
C ASN A 81 -26.59 -14.56 -1.21
N ALA A 82 -25.35 -14.88 -0.85
CA ALA A 82 -24.91 -16.24 -0.56
C ALA A 82 -25.57 -16.81 0.70
N THR A 83 -25.81 -15.99 1.73
CA THR A 83 -26.40 -16.46 2.99
C THR A 83 -27.89 -16.18 3.11
N ALA A 84 -28.44 -15.19 2.38
CA ALA A 84 -29.84 -14.70 2.37
C ALA A 84 -30.41 -14.29 3.74
N THR A 85 -30.20 -15.11 4.75
CA THR A 85 -30.43 -14.89 6.18
C THR A 85 -29.11 -14.43 6.82
N PRO A 86 -29.03 -13.17 7.29
CA PRO A 86 -27.87 -12.68 8.04
C PRO A 86 -27.61 -13.49 9.31
N VAL A 87 -26.34 -13.68 9.65
CA VAL A 87 -25.91 -14.33 10.90
C VAL A 87 -24.83 -13.51 11.59
N LYS A 88 -24.60 -13.76 12.89
CA LYS A 88 -23.53 -13.13 13.68
C LYS A 88 -22.18 -13.80 13.45
N TYR A 89 -21.13 -12.99 13.40
CA TYR A 89 -19.73 -13.38 13.21
C TYR A 89 -18.84 -12.74 14.27
N GLU A 90 -17.78 -13.45 14.64
CA GLU A 90 -16.63 -12.91 15.35
C GLU A 90 -15.47 -12.69 14.38
N ILE A 91 -14.91 -11.48 14.38
CA ILE A 91 -13.79 -11.13 13.51
C ILE A 91 -12.49 -11.28 14.30
N LYS A 92 -11.81 -12.41 14.18
CA LYS A 92 -10.59 -12.74 14.94
C LYS A 92 -9.29 -12.45 14.18
N GLY A 93 -9.38 -11.94 12.95
CA GLY A 93 -8.23 -11.74 12.07
C GLY A 93 -8.61 -11.10 10.75
N LEU A 94 -7.62 -10.96 9.86
CA LEU A 94 -7.74 -10.27 8.57
C LEU A 94 -8.01 -11.21 7.38
N SER A 95 -8.07 -12.52 7.61
CA SER A 95 -8.30 -13.53 6.58
C SER A 95 -9.70 -14.12 6.72
N THR A 96 -10.24 -14.70 5.63
CA THR A 96 -11.61 -15.24 5.59
C THR A 96 -11.85 -16.31 6.66
N ASP A 97 -10.86 -17.16 6.94
CA ASP A 97 -10.92 -18.21 7.97
C ASP A 97 -10.95 -17.65 9.41
N LYS A 98 -10.75 -16.34 9.57
CA LYS A 98 -10.84 -15.62 10.84
C LYS A 98 -12.14 -14.82 10.98
N ILE A 99 -13.02 -14.89 9.99
CA ILE A 99 -14.40 -14.38 10.04
C ILE A 99 -15.28 -15.57 10.38
N ILE A 100 -15.45 -15.81 11.68
CA ILE A 100 -16.00 -17.06 12.18
C ILE A 100 -17.47 -16.84 12.55
N PRO A 101 -18.43 -17.54 11.92
CA PRO A 101 -19.82 -17.45 12.36
C PRO A 101 -19.92 -17.90 13.82
N MET A 102 -20.68 -17.17 14.63
CA MET A 102 -20.95 -17.59 16.01
C MET A 102 -21.72 -18.92 16.01
N GLY A 103 -21.52 -19.73 17.05
CA GLY A 103 -22.24 -21.01 17.22
C GLY A 103 -23.75 -20.84 17.20
N GLU A 104 -24.49 -21.90 16.83
CA GLU A 104 -25.96 -21.86 16.70
C GLU A 104 -26.66 -21.38 17.98
N ASP A 105 -26.14 -21.78 19.13
CA ASP A 105 -26.59 -21.38 20.47
C ASP A 105 -26.26 -19.93 20.83
N ARG A 106 -25.59 -19.21 19.93
CA ARG A 106 -25.37 -17.77 19.96
C ARG A 106 -26.09 -17.06 18.83
N GLN A 107 -26.72 -17.73 17.86
CA GLN A 107 -27.45 -17.08 16.77
C GLN A 107 -28.86 -16.66 17.23
N SER A 108 -28.94 -15.56 17.99
CA SER A 108 -30.17 -15.00 18.56
C SER A 108 -30.79 -13.88 17.72
N LEU A 109 -30.36 -13.67 16.47
CA LEU A 109 -31.00 -12.71 15.58
C LEU A 109 -32.41 -13.19 15.22
N PHE A 110 -33.35 -12.25 15.13
CA PHE A 110 -34.68 -12.52 14.61
C PHE A 110 -35.13 -11.40 13.67
N SER A 111 -36.14 -11.68 12.85
CA SER A 111 -36.58 -10.80 11.76
C SER A 111 -35.42 -10.37 10.82
N SER A 112 -34.42 -11.23 10.66
CA SER A 112 -33.22 -10.96 9.89
C SER A 112 -33.44 -11.25 8.41
N SER A 113 -33.07 -10.31 7.54
CA SER A 113 -33.10 -10.50 6.09
C SER A 113 -32.00 -9.69 5.40
N PHE A 114 -31.55 -10.21 4.26
CA PHE A 114 -30.70 -9.48 3.34
C PHE A 114 -31.30 -9.54 1.93
N GLU A 115 -31.33 -8.40 1.25
CA GLU A 115 -31.74 -8.31 -0.15
C GLU A 115 -30.77 -7.42 -0.90
N ALA A 116 -30.18 -7.92 -1.99
CA ALA A 116 -29.46 -7.12 -2.96
C ALA A 116 -30.13 -7.25 -4.33
N LYS A 117 -30.89 -6.22 -4.73
CA LYS A 117 -31.62 -6.19 -6.00
C LYS A 117 -31.74 -4.76 -6.50
N ASN A 118 -31.85 -4.60 -7.83
CA ASN A 118 -32.07 -3.32 -8.50
C ASN A 118 -30.99 -2.28 -8.18
N GLY A 119 -29.73 -2.72 -7.99
CA GLY A 119 -28.65 -1.81 -7.66
C GLY A 119 -28.70 -1.29 -6.21
N GLU A 120 -29.42 -1.93 -5.30
CA GLU A 120 -29.46 -1.60 -3.88
C GLU A 120 -29.19 -2.83 -3.02
N SER A 121 -28.60 -2.63 -1.84
CA SER A 121 -28.50 -3.66 -0.80
C SER A 121 -29.12 -3.18 0.51
N ILE A 122 -29.90 -4.07 1.13
CA ILE A 122 -30.65 -3.82 2.35
C ILE A 122 -30.38 -4.96 3.32
N LEU A 123 -29.75 -4.65 4.45
CA LEU A 123 -29.58 -5.55 5.59
C LEU A 123 -30.56 -5.14 6.68
N ARG A 124 -31.39 -6.08 7.14
CA ARG A 124 -32.33 -5.89 8.26
C ARG A 124 -32.12 -6.97 9.30
N PHE A 125 -32.24 -6.62 10.57
CA PHE A 125 -32.25 -7.57 11.67
C PHE A 125 -32.79 -6.94 12.94
N THR A 126 -33.24 -7.79 13.86
CA THR A 126 -33.49 -7.44 15.26
C THR A 126 -32.49 -8.20 16.13
N LYS A 127 -31.91 -7.50 17.10
CA LYS A 127 -30.94 -8.05 18.07
C LYS A 127 -31.33 -7.66 19.49
N LEU A 128 -31.05 -8.55 20.45
CA LEU A 128 -31.13 -8.24 21.87
C LEU A 128 -30.09 -7.16 22.23
N LEU A 129 -30.47 -6.20 23.06
CA LEU A 129 -29.50 -5.24 23.61
C LEU A 129 -28.49 -5.95 24.52
N LYS A 130 -28.97 -6.93 25.27
CA LYS A 130 -28.18 -7.79 26.15
C LYS A 130 -28.39 -9.24 25.76
N GLU A 131 -27.31 -9.89 25.36
CA GLU A 131 -27.35 -11.32 25.04
C GLU A 131 -27.25 -12.15 26.32
N PRO A 132 -27.90 -13.33 26.39
CA PRO A 132 -27.92 -14.16 27.61
C PRO A 132 -26.53 -14.71 27.98
N LYS A 133 -25.58 -14.72 27.04
CA LYS A 133 -24.20 -15.11 27.28
C LYS A 133 -23.31 -13.88 27.37
N ASN A 134 -22.48 -13.83 28.41
CA ASN A 134 -21.58 -12.71 28.73
C ASN A 134 -20.33 -12.63 27.81
N ASP A 135 -20.35 -13.26 26.64
CA ASP A 135 -19.24 -13.24 25.66
C ASP A 135 -19.56 -12.38 24.42
N GLU A 136 -20.74 -11.75 24.38
CA GLU A 136 -21.09 -10.74 23.38
C GLU A 136 -20.97 -9.31 23.93
N HIS A 137 -20.66 -8.37 23.03
CA HIS A 137 -20.66 -6.96 23.38
C HIS A 137 -22.10 -6.49 23.60
N GLU A 138 -22.44 -6.16 24.85
CA GLU A 138 -23.71 -5.55 25.23
C GLU A 138 -23.88 -4.20 24.53
N ILE A 139 -25.11 -3.91 24.09
CA ILE A 139 -25.50 -2.65 23.48
C ILE A 139 -26.31 -1.87 24.50
N TYR A 140 -25.78 -0.73 24.93
CA TYR A 140 -26.43 0.12 25.91
C TYR A 140 -27.29 1.16 25.19
N ALA A 141 -28.62 1.10 25.34
CA ALA A 141 -29.50 2.04 24.63
C ALA A 141 -29.16 3.51 24.92
N ALA A 142 -28.87 3.83 26.19
CA ALA A 142 -28.63 5.19 26.69
C ALA A 142 -27.16 5.62 26.71
N GLU A 143 -26.22 4.71 26.42
CA GLU A 143 -24.80 5.01 26.47
C GLU A 143 -24.17 5.00 25.07
N LYS A 144 -23.02 5.66 24.94
CA LYS A 144 -22.28 5.70 23.68
C LYS A 144 -21.72 4.32 23.37
N ASN A 145 -22.30 3.65 22.38
CA ASN A 145 -21.80 2.39 21.85
C ASN A 145 -20.74 2.65 20.78
N THR A 146 -19.89 1.67 20.53
CA THR A 146 -18.95 1.71 19.40
C THR A 146 -19.39 0.71 18.35
N PHE A 147 -19.99 1.23 17.28
CA PHE A 147 -20.44 0.44 16.15
C PHE A 147 -19.38 0.41 15.06
N VAL A 148 -19.32 -0.68 14.31
CA VAL A 148 -18.51 -0.83 13.10
C VAL A 148 -19.41 -1.29 11.96
N TYR A 149 -19.08 -0.87 10.75
CA TYR A 149 -19.78 -1.30 9.55
C TYR A 149 -18.83 -1.46 8.38
N ALA A 150 -19.16 -2.36 7.46
CA ALA A 150 -18.45 -2.56 6.21
C ALA A 150 -19.41 -2.71 5.03
N ILE A 151 -18.93 -2.27 3.88
CA ILE A 151 -19.50 -2.55 2.56
C ILE A 151 -18.51 -3.42 1.82
N GLY A 152 -18.97 -4.58 1.40
CA GLY A 152 -18.22 -5.52 0.62
C GLY A 152 -17.82 -5.06 -0.77
N ASN A 153 -17.32 -6.01 -1.53
CA ASN A 153 -17.35 -5.94 -2.99
C ASN A 153 -18.64 -6.62 -3.51
N GLU A 154 -18.84 -6.59 -4.81
CA GLU A 154 -19.92 -7.36 -5.47
C GLU A 154 -19.64 -8.87 -5.41
N ASP A 155 -18.36 -9.24 -5.29
CA ASP A 155 -17.94 -10.62 -5.04
C ASP A 155 -18.09 -10.97 -3.56
N GLU A 156 -19.07 -11.82 -3.26
CA GLU A 156 -19.43 -12.24 -1.91
C GLU A 156 -18.57 -13.39 -1.38
N THR A 157 -17.67 -13.95 -2.19
CA THR A 157 -16.81 -15.06 -1.78
C THR A 157 -15.68 -14.64 -0.83
N HIS A 158 -15.44 -13.32 -0.72
CA HIS A 158 -14.32 -12.73 0.01
C HIS A 158 -14.80 -11.74 1.09
N LEU A 159 -15.33 -12.25 2.20
CA LEU A 159 -15.79 -11.43 3.33
C LEU A 159 -14.67 -10.61 3.99
N GLU A 160 -13.42 -11.04 3.84
CA GLU A 160 -12.23 -10.33 4.32
C GLU A 160 -11.91 -9.07 3.50
N ARG A 161 -12.55 -8.90 2.34
CA ARG A 161 -12.32 -7.77 1.44
C ARG A 161 -13.56 -6.90 1.37
N HIS A 162 -13.46 -5.73 1.97
CA HIS A 162 -14.48 -4.69 1.89
C HIS A 162 -13.95 -3.45 1.16
N ARG A 163 -14.80 -2.84 0.33
CA ARG A 163 -14.49 -1.56 -0.33
C ARG A 163 -14.45 -0.41 0.68
N TYR A 164 -15.24 -0.54 1.74
CA TYR A 164 -15.39 0.50 2.74
C TYR A 164 -15.62 -0.12 4.12
N ALA A 165 -14.98 0.44 5.15
CA ALA A 165 -15.20 0.07 6.55
C ALA A 165 -14.92 1.26 7.46
N ARG A 166 -15.76 1.47 8.48
CA ARG A 166 -15.55 2.49 9.52
C ARG A 166 -16.20 2.09 10.84
N SER A 167 -15.83 2.81 11.89
CA SER A 167 -16.57 2.86 13.15
C SER A 167 -17.38 4.14 13.28
N TYR A 168 -18.42 4.08 14.09
CA TYR A 168 -19.18 5.24 14.55
C TYR A 168 -19.59 5.04 16.00
N HIS A 169 -19.73 6.13 16.74
CA HIS A 169 -19.97 6.05 18.17
C HIS A 169 -21.18 6.89 18.57
N PHE A 170 -22.24 6.25 19.07
CA PHE A 170 -23.49 6.91 19.43
C PHE A 170 -24.33 6.07 20.39
N ALA A 171 -25.23 6.72 21.14
CA ALA A 171 -26.28 6.06 21.92
C ALA A 171 -27.53 5.88 21.05
N LEU A 172 -28.24 4.77 21.24
CA LEU A 172 -29.41 4.42 20.43
C LEU A 172 -30.68 5.20 20.81
N ASP A 173 -30.78 5.66 22.05
CA ASP A 173 -31.92 6.46 22.53
C ASP A 173 -31.81 7.95 22.20
N SER A 174 -30.62 8.39 21.79
CA SER A 174 -30.32 9.77 21.43
C SER A 174 -30.13 9.89 19.91
N CYS A 175 -30.65 10.97 19.33
CA CYS A 175 -30.32 11.36 17.97
C CYS A 175 -28.91 11.99 18.00
N PRO A 176 -27.89 11.40 17.35
CA PRO A 176 -26.58 12.02 17.22
C PRO A 176 -26.72 13.16 16.22
N ILE A 177 -27.32 14.28 16.63
CA ILE A 177 -27.12 15.54 15.93
C ILE A 177 -25.69 15.90 16.23
N THR A 178 -24.80 15.49 15.34
CA THR A 178 -23.53 16.17 15.17
C THR A 178 -23.87 17.61 14.82
N THR A 179 -24.04 18.45 15.84
CA THR A 179 -23.79 19.87 15.65
C THR A 179 -22.36 19.92 15.12
N PRO A 180 -22.10 20.58 13.98
CA PRO A 180 -20.76 20.64 13.39
C PRO A 180 -19.65 21.21 14.31
N GLU A 181 -19.99 21.58 15.55
CA GLU A 181 -19.12 22.26 16.52
C GLU A 181 -18.90 21.51 17.83
N GLU A 182 -19.48 20.31 18.04
CA GLU A 182 -19.08 19.53 19.20
C GLU A 182 -17.61 19.14 19.01
N LYS A 183 -16.74 19.75 19.82
CA LYS A 183 -15.31 19.52 19.86
C LYS A 183 -15.07 18.04 20.11
N VAL A 184 -15.02 17.28 19.02
CA VAL A 184 -14.62 15.89 18.97
C VAL A 184 -13.35 15.79 19.80
N ASP A 185 -13.43 15.04 20.89
CA ASP A 185 -12.28 14.72 21.73
C ASP A 185 -11.14 14.30 20.78
N LYS A 186 -10.04 15.06 20.79
CA LYS A 186 -9.00 15.00 19.75
C LYS A 186 -8.49 13.58 19.47
N LYS A 187 -8.60 12.67 20.44
CA LYS A 187 -8.24 11.25 20.30
C LYS A 187 -9.06 10.47 19.27
N GLU A 188 -10.34 10.78 19.08
CA GLU A 188 -11.21 10.05 18.15
C GLU A 188 -11.14 10.66 16.74
N HIS A 189 -10.86 11.96 16.65
CA HIS A 189 -10.56 12.64 15.39
C HIS A 189 -9.25 12.13 14.76
N ASP A 190 -8.28 11.69 15.57
CA ASP A 190 -6.99 11.19 15.10
C ASP A 190 -7.11 9.89 14.29
N ALA A 191 -8.06 9.00 14.59
CA ALA A 191 -8.25 7.73 13.85
C ALA A 191 -8.84 7.97 12.44
N SER A 192 -9.73 8.95 12.30
CA SER A 192 -10.27 9.34 11.00
C SER A 192 -9.27 10.16 10.19
N LEU A 193 -8.54 11.10 10.82
CA LEU A 193 -7.50 11.88 10.17
C LEU A 193 -6.35 11.00 9.68
N THR A 194 -5.92 10.02 10.48
CA THR A 194 -4.87 9.07 10.06
C THR A 194 -5.29 8.35 8.79
N SER A 195 -6.53 7.87 8.67
CA SER A 195 -6.99 7.22 7.43
C SER A 195 -6.86 8.10 6.18
N PHE A 196 -7.03 9.42 6.32
CA PHE A 196 -6.93 10.37 5.21
C PHE A 196 -5.47 10.61 4.77
N PHE A 197 -4.53 10.67 5.73
CA PHE A 197 -3.11 10.92 5.42
C PHE A 197 -2.32 9.65 5.11
N VAL A 198 -2.74 8.49 5.63
CA VAL A 198 -2.02 7.22 5.48
C VAL A 198 -1.86 6.83 4.02
N ARG A 199 -2.95 6.86 3.24
CA ARG A 199 -2.92 6.41 1.84
C ARG A 199 -2.04 7.29 0.95
N PRO A 200 -2.13 8.64 0.97
CA PRO A 200 -1.21 9.51 0.25
C PRO A 200 0.26 9.28 0.59
N ILE A 201 0.60 9.01 1.86
CA ILE A 201 2.00 8.77 2.25
C ILE A 201 2.50 7.43 1.71
N TRP A 202 1.68 6.37 1.71
CA TRP A 202 2.05 5.11 1.07
C TRP A 202 2.20 5.25 -0.45
N ILE A 203 1.39 6.08 -1.09
CA ILE A 203 1.56 6.44 -2.50
C ILE A 203 2.91 7.16 -2.71
N ALA A 204 3.23 8.16 -1.87
CA ALA A 204 4.50 8.88 -1.93
C ALA A 204 5.71 7.96 -1.70
N HIS A 205 5.62 7.03 -0.75
CA HIS A 205 6.60 5.96 -0.53
C HIS A 205 6.81 5.14 -1.81
N GLY A 206 5.73 4.67 -2.44
CA GLY A 206 5.79 3.92 -3.69
C GLY A 206 6.45 4.70 -4.83
N PHE A 207 6.11 5.99 -4.99
CA PHE A 207 6.74 6.86 -5.99
C PHE A 207 8.23 7.08 -5.73
N ALA A 208 8.63 7.34 -4.48
CA ALA A 208 10.03 7.51 -4.12
C ALA A 208 10.83 6.21 -4.36
N ALA A 209 10.30 5.06 -3.95
CA ALA A 209 10.92 3.77 -4.21
C ALA A 209 11.04 3.48 -5.71
N PHE A 210 10.00 3.77 -6.50
CA PHE A 210 10.05 3.64 -7.96
C PHE A 210 11.12 4.55 -8.58
N ALA A 211 11.16 5.83 -8.20
CA ALA A 211 12.15 6.78 -8.70
C ALA A 211 13.58 6.32 -8.38
N ALA A 212 13.83 5.81 -7.18
CA ALA A 212 15.13 5.28 -6.79
C ALA A 212 15.50 4.01 -7.59
N PHE A 213 14.68 2.97 -7.47
CA PHE A 213 15.05 1.62 -7.85
C PHE A 213 14.70 1.25 -9.30
N ALA A 214 13.65 1.86 -9.89
CA ALA A 214 13.25 1.57 -11.27
C ALA A 214 13.76 2.60 -12.29
N LEU A 215 14.16 3.80 -11.85
CA LEU A 215 14.67 4.85 -12.75
C LEU A 215 16.14 5.16 -12.48
N CYS A 216 16.47 5.70 -11.31
CA CYS A 216 17.79 6.25 -11.06
C CYS A 216 18.90 5.19 -11.07
N ILE A 217 18.73 4.06 -10.37
CA ILE A 217 19.73 2.98 -10.35
C ILE A 217 19.97 2.35 -11.74
N PRO A 218 18.92 2.03 -12.53
CA PRO A 218 19.10 1.59 -13.91
C PRO A 218 19.80 2.61 -14.79
N ILE A 219 19.50 3.92 -14.66
CA ILE A 219 20.19 4.99 -15.42
C ILE A 219 21.66 5.07 -15.02
N ALA A 220 21.97 5.03 -13.73
CA ALA A 220 23.34 5.03 -13.23
C ALA A 220 24.12 3.82 -13.77
N THR A 221 23.53 2.63 -13.72
CA THR A 221 24.15 1.39 -14.24
C THR A 221 24.35 1.45 -15.75
N SER A 222 23.32 1.89 -16.49
CA SER A 222 23.33 1.93 -17.95
C SER A 222 24.31 2.96 -18.49
N SER A 223 24.42 4.14 -17.87
CA SER A 223 25.40 5.17 -18.27
C SER A 223 26.83 4.66 -18.12
N SER A 224 27.15 3.91 -17.06
CA SER A 224 28.46 3.26 -16.90
C SER A 224 28.73 2.20 -17.97
N LEU A 225 27.73 1.36 -18.28
CA LEU A 225 27.80 0.33 -19.32
C LEU A 225 27.97 0.90 -20.73
N LEU A 226 27.32 2.03 -21.01
CA LEU A 226 27.29 2.69 -22.31
C LEU A 226 28.26 3.88 -22.40
N ARG A 227 29.30 3.90 -21.56
CA ARG A 227 30.29 4.99 -21.51
C ARG A 227 30.96 5.31 -22.86
N LEU A 228 31.05 4.33 -23.75
CA LEU A 228 31.58 4.51 -25.10
C LEU A 228 30.65 5.35 -25.99
N ALA A 229 29.34 5.22 -25.80
CA ALA A 229 28.34 6.04 -26.49
C ALA A 229 28.19 7.44 -25.86
N LEU A 230 28.68 7.63 -24.63
CA LEU A 230 28.51 8.86 -23.84
C LEU A 230 29.86 9.39 -23.30
N PRO A 231 30.90 9.57 -24.13
CA PRO A 231 32.29 9.73 -23.67
C PRO A 231 32.48 10.89 -22.68
N ASN A 232 31.79 12.01 -22.90
CA ASN A 232 31.94 13.22 -22.08
C ASN A 232 30.91 13.34 -20.94
N HIS A 233 29.82 12.57 -21.00
CA HIS A 233 28.65 12.77 -20.13
C HIS A 233 28.37 11.61 -19.18
N TRP A 234 28.86 10.40 -19.47
CA TRP A 234 28.50 9.19 -18.72
C TRP A 234 28.77 9.33 -17.22
N LYS A 235 29.90 9.96 -16.84
CA LYS A 235 30.32 10.12 -15.46
C LYS A 235 29.39 11.05 -14.69
N GLY A 236 29.03 12.20 -15.28
CA GLY A 236 28.10 13.15 -14.66
C GLY A 236 26.71 12.55 -14.49
N ILE A 237 26.21 11.84 -15.50
CA ILE A 237 24.92 11.12 -15.43
C ILE A 237 24.96 10.04 -14.35
N HIS A 238 26.02 9.22 -14.30
CA HIS A 238 26.18 8.15 -13.32
C HIS A 238 26.17 8.68 -11.88
N GLU A 239 26.94 9.74 -11.63
CA GLU A 239 27.07 10.34 -10.30
C GLU A 239 25.76 11.01 -9.85
N LEU A 240 25.14 11.82 -10.71
CA LEU A 240 23.87 12.46 -10.40
C LEU A 240 22.77 11.43 -10.13
N ALA A 241 22.65 10.40 -10.98
CA ALA A 241 21.65 9.36 -10.83
C ALA A 241 21.83 8.56 -9.53
N ASN A 242 23.07 8.27 -9.12
CA ASN A 242 23.34 7.63 -7.83
C ASN A 242 22.95 8.52 -6.63
N VAL A 243 23.24 9.82 -6.68
CA VAL A 243 22.85 10.76 -5.60
C VAL A 243 21.33 10.86 -5.49
N LEU A 244 20.63 10.98 -6.62
CA LEU A 244 19.16 10.99 -6.64
C LEU A 244 18.58 9.66 -6.15
N ALA A 245 19.15 8.53 -6.57
CA ALA A 245 18.75 7.21 -6.07
C ALA A 245 18.86 7.13 -4.55
N ALA A 246 19.98 7.59 -3.98
CA ALA A 246 20.19 7.63 -2.54
C ALA A 246 19.13 8.46 -1.82
N PHE A 247 18.89 9.69 -2.31
CA PHE A 247 17.88 10.58 -1.75
C PHE A 247 16.49 9.95 -1.72
N PHE A 248 16.03 9.43 -2.87
CA PHE A 248 14.69 8.85 -2.99
C PHE A 248 14.54 7.55 -2.19
N ALA A 249 15.55 6.69 -2.16
CA ALA A 249 15.49 5.45 -1.40
C ALA A 249 15.40 5.72 0.12
N TRP A 250 16.21 6.66 0.64
CA TRP A 250 16.12 7.04 2.05
C TRP A 250 14.80 7.73 2.40
N ALA A 251 14.28 8.59 1.51
CA ALA A 251 12.94 9.15 1.68
C ALA A 251 11.86 8.06 1.74
N ALA A 252 11.95 7.05 0.86
CA ALA A 252 11.05 5.89 0.88
C ALA A 252 11.14 5.12 2.21
N VAL A 253 12.35 4.84 2.71
CA VAL A 253 12.54 4.15 3.99
C VAL A 253 11.96 4.95 5.15
N VAL A 254 12.23 6.26 5.23
CA VAL A 254 11.69 7.12 6.30
C VAL A 254 10.17 7.09 6.30
N MET A 255 9.53 7.27 5.13
CA MET A 255 8.06 7.20 5.01
C MET A 255 7.50 5.84 5.45
N ALA A 256 8.14 4.74 5.04
CA ALA A 256 7.69 3.41 5.44
C ALA A 256 7.75 3.22 6.97
N PHE A 257 8.87 3.61 7.60
CA PHE A 257 9.02 3.51 9.05
C PHE A 257 8.02 4.39 9.80
N THR A 258 7.81 5.65 9.39
CA THR A 258 6.83 6.52 10.04
C THR A 258 5.42 5.95 9.93
N MET A 259 5.05 5.44 8.76
CA MET A 259 3.70 4.91 8.53
C MET A 259 3.44 3.60 9.25
N THR A 260 4.38 2.67 9.24
CA THR A 260 4.25 1.42 10.00
C THR A 260 4.11 1.69 11.50
N GLY A 261 4.82 2.70 12.01
CA GLY A 261 4.69 3.13 13.41
C GLY A 261 3.30 3.70 13.73
N TRP A 262 2.73 4.50 12.83
CA TRP A 262 1.36 5.01 13.00
C TRP A 262 0.29 3.94 12.89
N GLU A 263 0.49 2.92 12.06
CA GLU A 263 -0.43 1.79 11.92
C GLU A 263 -0.32 0.79 13.09
N ASN A 264 0.58 1.01 14.07
CA ASN A 264 0.89 0.05 15.14
C ASN A 264 1.25 -1.36 14.62
N HIS A 265 1.76 -1.43 13.39
CA HIS A 265 2.20 -2.69 12.79
C HIS A 265 3.63 -3.00 13.26
N LYS A 266 3.98 -4.29 13.34
CA LYS A 266 5.36 -4.69 13.63
C LYS A 266 6.25 -4.29 12.46
N HIS A 267 7.29 -3.50 12.73
CA HIS A 267 8.33 -3.24 11.75
C HIS A 267 9.00 -4.55 11.31
N MET A 268 9.37 -4.64 10.03
CA MET A 268 10.15 -5.76 9.48
C MET A 268 9.49 -7.15 9.55
N SER A 269 8.15 -7.22 9.62
CA SER A 269 7.41 -8.48 9.59
C SER A 269 7.40 -9.17 8.22
N GLU A 270 7.52 -8.40 7.14
CA GLU A 270 7.37 -8.89 5.77
C GLU A 270 8.70 -8.91 5.02
N LYS A 271 8.83 -9.86 4.08
CA LYS A 271 10.03 -10.00 3.23
C LYS A 271 10.36 -8.71 2.48
N HIS A 272 9.34 -8.00 2.00
CA HIS A 272 9.51 -6.72 1.32
C HIS A 272 10.17 -5.68 2.23
N HIS A 273 9.80 -5.58 3.51
CA HIS A 273 10.41 -4.62 4.43
C HIS A 273 11.91 -4.89 4.62
N ILE A 274 12.25 -6.16 4.85
CA ILE A 274 13.63 -6.61 5.08
C ILE A 274 14.48 -6.37 3.82
N MET A 275 13.99 -6.81 2.66
CA MET A 275 14.71 -6.64 1.39
C MET A 275 14.87 -5.17 1.00
N GLY A 276 13.88 -4.33 1.29
CA GLY A 276 13.93 -2.88 1.07
C GLY A 276 15.04 -2.19 1.86
N LEU A 277 15.22 -2.58 3.13
CA LEU A 277 16.32 -2.08 3.94
C LEU A 277 17.68 -2.60 3.42
N VAL A 278 17.78 -3.90 3.12
CA VAL A 278 19.02 -4.51 2.60
C VAL A 278 19.47 -3.83 1.32
N VAL A 279 18.59 -3.62 0.34
CA VAL A 279 18.98 -2.96 -0.92
C VAL A 279 19.37 -1.50 -0.71
N THR A 280 18.73 -0.78 0.22
CA THR A 280 19.07 0.60 0.56
C THR A 280 20.46 0.70 1.20
N LEU A 281 20.80 -0.24 2.08
CA LEU A 281 22.13 -0.32 2.70
C LEU A 281 23.21 -0.70 1.68
N LEU A 282 22.95 -1.69 0.81
CA LEU A 282 23.88 -2.07 -0.27
C LEU A 282 24.15 -0.90 -1.22
N MET A 283 23.12 -0.17 -1.63
CA MET A 283 23.25 1.03 -2.46
C MET A 283 24.06 2.12 -1.75
N THR A 284 23.79 2.38 -0.47
CA THR A 284 24.53 3.38 0.32
C THR A 284 26.02 3.01 0.40
N PHE A 285 26.31 1.74 0.66
CA PHE A 285 27.68 1.22 0.68
C PHE A 285 28.34 1.33 -0.70
N HIS A 286 27.64 0.99 -1.77
CA HIS A 286 28.12 1.12 -3.14
C HIS A 286 28.53 2.57 -3.47
N ILE A 287 27.68 3.55 -3.14
CA ILE A 287 27.97 4.98 -3.36
C ILE A 287 29.16 5.43 -2.52
N ALA A 288 29.22 5.05 -1.24
CA ALA A 288 30.32 5.39 -0.35
C ALA A 288 31.67 4.84 -0.86
N LEU A 289 31.69 3.58 -1.34
CA LEU A 289 32.87 3.00 -2.00
C LEU A 289 33.28 3.80 -3.23
N GLY A 290 32.32 4.22 -4.05
CA GLY A 290 32.57 5.06 -5.23
C GLY A 290 33.25 6.38 -4.86
N LEU A 291 32.76 7.06 -3.81
CA LEU A 291 33.33 8.32 -3.32
C LEU A 291 34.75 8.12 -2.76
N CYS A 292 34.97 7.08 -1.95
CA CYS A 292 36.28 6.80 -1.36
C CYS A 292 37.33 6.39 -2.42
N SER A 293 36.90 5.75 -3.52
CA SER A 293 37.80 5.34 -4.58
C SER A 293 38.42 6.50 -5.37
N LYS A 294 37.72 7.65 -5.45
CA LYS A 294 38.19 8.84 -6.16
C LYS A 294 39.35 9.54 -5.45
N THR A 295 39.29 9.64 -4.13
CA THR A 295 40.24 10.42 -3.32
C THR A 295 41.65 9.85 -3.32
N SER A 296 41.80 8.57 -3.67
CA SER A 296 43.10 7.91 -3.61
C SER A 296 43.95 8.13 -4.86
N ALA A 297 43.37 8.57 -5.99
CA ALA A 297 44.00 8.62 -7.32
C ALA A 297 45.31 9.42 -7.39
N ASP A 298 45.36 10.58 -6.72
CA ASP A 298 46.24 11.68 -7.13
C ASP A 298 47.59 11.77 -6.39
N PHE A 299 47.90 10.89 -5.43
CA PHE A 299 48.94 11.20 -4.44
C PHE A 299 50.22 10.33 -4.40
N ILE A 300 50.44 9.34 -5.29
CA ILE A 300 51.61 8.44 -5.15
C ILE A 300 52.36 8.19 -6.46
N PRO A 301 53.58 8.74 -6.64
CA PRO A 301 54.44 8.49 -7.79
C PRO A 301 55.46 7.38 -7.47
N SER A 302 55.11 6.11 -7.64
CA SER A 302 56.13 5.05 -7.82
C SER A 302 55.59 3.90 -8.68
N ASP A 303 56.42 3.39 -9.59
CA ASP A 303 56.02 2.38 -10.58
C ASP A 303 55.68 1.02 -9.95
N LEU A 304 56.27 0.67 -8.80
CA LEU A 304 55.95 -0.55 -8.06
C LEU A 304 54.59 -0.44 -7.33
N VAL A 305 54.29 0.74 -6.78
CA VAL A 305 52.96 1.02 -6.22
C VAL A 305 51.93 0.98 -7.34
N ARG A 306 52.28 1.40 -8.56
CA ARG A 306 51.39 1.36 -9.73
C ARG A 306 50.89 -0.05 -10.05
N ASP A 307 51.75 -1.08 -10.03
CA ASP A 307 51.33 -2.44 -10.41
C ASP A 307 50.49 -3.15 -9.33
N LEU A 308 50.88 -3.04 -8.05
CA LEU A 308 50.06 -3.53 -6.93
C LEU A 308 48.69 -2.84 -6.89
N ARG A 309 48.68 -1.53 -7.15
CA ARG A 309 47.49 -0.72 -7.26
C ARG A 309 46.62 -1.14 -8.45
N ASN A 310 47.20 -1.47 -9.60
CA ASN A 310 46.45 -1.95 -10.76
C ASN A 310 45.67 -3.23 -10.44
N ARG A 311 46.30 -4.20 -9.75
CA ARG A 311 45.62 -5.44 -9.33
C ARG A 311 44.54 -5.18 -8.28
N GLN A 312 44.83 -4.35 -7.28
CA GLN A 312 43.84 -3.98 -6.26
C GLN A 312 42.65 -3.24 -6.88
N ASN A 313 42.91 -2.35 -7.82
CA ASN A 313 41.89 -1.61 -8.56
C ASN A 313 41.01 -2.54 -9.41
N GLU A 314 41.56 -3.61 -9.99
CA GLU A 314 40.77 -4.55 -10.78
C GLU A 314 39.79 -5.34 -9.90
N THR A 315 40.25 -5.88 -8.76
CA THR A 315 39.37 -6.57 -7.81
C THR A 315 38.30 -5.63 -7.25
N MET A 316 38.68 -4.43 -6.82
CA MET A 316 37.73 -3.44 -6.31
C MET A 316 36.70 -3.03 -7.37
N ARG A 317 37.13 -2.88 -8.63
CA ARG A 317 36.23 -2.61 -9.74
C ARG A 317 35.24 -3.76 -9.97
N ARG A 318 35.69 -5.02 -9.92
CA ARG A 318 34.79 -6.17 -10.03
C ARG A 318 33.77 -6.22 -8.89
N ILE A 319 34.21 -5.95 -7.65
CA ILE A 319 33.31 -5.87 -6.49
C ILE A 319 32.28 -4.74 -6.69
N TYR A 320 32.73 -3.57 -7.13
CA TYR A 320 31.86 -2.43 -7.41
C TYR A 320 30.80 -2.76 -8.48
N ASP A 321 31.22 -3.39 -9.58
CA ASP A 321 30.33 -3.81 -10.67
C ASP A 321 29.30 -4.84 -10.16
N ILE A 322 29.73 -5.85 -9.40
CA ILE A 322 28.82 -6.86 -8.81
C ILE A 322 27.80 -6.19 -7.89
N LEU A 323 28.24 -5.31 -6.98
CA LEU A 323 27.34 -4.59 -6.08
C LEU A 323 26.33 -3.73 -6.84
N GLY A 324 26.75 -3.05 -7.91
CA GLY A 324 25.86 -2.26 -8.76
C GLY A 324 24.77 -3.13 -9.41
N TYR A 325 25.14 -4.26 -10.01
CA TYR A 325 24.18 -5.18 -10.61
C TYR A 325 23.24 -5.82 -9.58
N SER A 326 23.77 -6.27 -8.44
CA SER A 326 22.96 -6.83 -7.35
C SER A 326 21.95 -5.81 -6.84
N THR A 327 22.37 -4.56 -6.64
CA THR A 327 21.47 -3.48 -6.21
C THR A 327 20.37 -3.21 -7.24
N CYS A 328 20.71 -3.20 -8.53
CA CYS A 328 19.74 -3.03 -9.61
C CYS A 328 18.68 -4.16 -9.64
N ILE A 329 19.12 -5.42 -9.57
CA ILE A 329 18.21 -6.58 -9.56
C ILE A 329 17.30 -6.58 -8.33
N LEU A 330 17.86 -6.34 -7.14
CA LEU A 330 17.08 -6.27 -5.90
C LEU A 330 16.13 -5.06 -5.91
N GLY A 331 16.54 -3.94 -6.52
CA GLY A 331 15.68 -2.79 -6.73
C GLY A 331 14.46 -3.12 -7.59
N PHE A 332 14.67 -3.87 -8.68
CA PHE A 332 13.55 -4.32 -9.50
C PHE A 332 12.58 -5.23 -8.74
N TYR A 333 13.11 -6.16 -7.95
CA TYR A 333 12.31 -7.00 -7.06
C TYR A 333 11.49 -6.17 -6.06
N GLN A 334 12.08 -5.12 -5.47
CA GLN A 334 11.38 -4.29 -4.51
C GLN A 334 10.22 -3.51 -5.11
N VAL A 335 10.40 -2.91 -6.28
CA VAL A 335 9.29 -2.21 -6.94
C VAL A 335 8.20 -3.21 -7.36
N SER A 336 8.58 -4.38 -7.87
CA SER A 336 7.64 -5.44 -8.27
C SER A 336 6.77 -5.92 -7.11
N THR A 337 7.38 -6.26 -5.98
CA THR A 337 6.64 -6.70 -4.78
C THR A 337 5.86 -5.56 -4.15
N GLY A 338 6.37 -4.33 -4.18
CA GLY A 338 5.66 -3.14 -3.70
C GLY A 338 4.35 -2.89 -4.44
N PHE A 339 4.30 -3.08 -5.77
CA PHE A 339 3.05 -2.98 -6.53
C PHE A 339 2.01 -4.02 -6.11
N THR A 340 2.43 -5.26 -5.86
CA THR A 340 1.52 -6.31 -5.39
C THR A 340 0.98 -6.00 -3.99
N MET A 341 1.85 -5.64 -3.04
CA MET A 341 1.42 -5.26 -1.68
C MET A 341 0.49 -4.05 -1.69
N TYR A 342 0.77 -3.03 -2.50
CA TYR A 342 -0.10 -1.87 -2.61
C TYR A 342 -1.48 -2.23 -3.20
N ALA A 343 -1.50 -3.08 -4.23
CA ALA A 343 -2.74 -3.58 -4.82
C ALA A 343 -3.57 -4.39 -3.81
N GLU A 344 -2.94 -5.27 -3.05
CA GLU A 344 -3.58 -6.06 -1.99
C GLU A 344 -4.10 -5.17 -0.85
N LYS A 345 -3.28 -4.22 -0.37
CA LYS A 345 -3.63 -3.33 0.75
C LYS A 345 -4.80 -2.40 0.44
N TYR A 346 -4.90 -1.91 -0.79
CA TYR A 346 -5.89 -0.89 -1.17
C TYR A 346 -6.95 -1.36 -2.16
N GLY A 347 -6.98 -2.66 -2.50
CA GLY A 347 -7.86 -3.17 -3.55
C GLY A 347 -7.61 -2.49 -4.91
N ALA A 348 -6.38 -2.02 -5.16
CA ALA A 348 -6.03 -1.32 -6.38
C ALA A 348 -5.65 -2.30 -7.49
N ARG A 349 -5.71 -1.85 -8.74
CA ARG A 349 -5.21 -2.65 -9.87
C ARG A 349 -3.71 -2.94 -9.68
N ASN A 350 -3.32 -4.20 -9.80
CA ASN A 350 -1.91 -4.60 -9.73
C ASN A 350 -1.20 -4.27 -11.07
N TRP A 351 -0.29 -3.30 -11.04
CA TRP A 351 0.50 -2.86 -12.20
C TRP A 351 1.81 -3.63 -12.40
N ASN A 352 2.09 -4.64 -11.57
CA ASN A 352 3.35 -5.39 -11.59
C ASN A 352 3.69 -5.97 -12.97
N PHE A 353 2.71 -6.52 -13.70
CA PHE A 353 2.96 -7.06 -15.05
C PHE A 353 3.49 -6.01 -16.03
N ILE A 354 2.89 -4.81 -16.02
CA ILE A 354 3.29 -3.70 -16.88
C ILE A 354 4.68 -3.21 -16.49
N TYR A 355 4.96 -3.15 -15.18
CA TYR A 355 6.27 -2.81 -14.67
C TYR A 355 7.35 -3.82 -15.10
N LEU A 356 7.08 -5.13 -15.02
CA LEU A 356 8.03 -6.16 -15.48
C LEU A 356 8.28 -6.09 -16.99
N ALA A 357 7.27 -5.76 -17.80
CA ALA A 357 7.45 -5.51 -19.23
C ALA A 357 8.36 -4.29 -19.48
N PHE A 358 8.19 -3.21 -18.71
CA PHE A 358 9.09 -2.05 -18.75
C PHE A 358 10.53 -2.43 -18.39
N VAL A 359 10.74 -3.19 -17.31
CA VAL A 359 12.08 -3.67 -16.92
C VAL A 359 12.71 -4.51 -18.02
N ALA A 360 11.95 -5.45 -18.60
CA ALA A 360 12.43 -6.29 -19.70
C ALA A 360 12.85 -5.47 -20.92
N LEU A 361 12.07 -4.43 -21.26
CA LEU A 361 12.40 -3.51 -22.34
C LEU A 361 13.71 -2.77 -22.07
N VAL A 362 13.85 -2.13 -20.89
CA VAL A 362 15.06 -1.39 -20.52
C VAL A 362 16.31 -2.28 -20.55
N VAL A 363 16.24 -3.46 -19.92
CA VAL A 363 17.37 -4.41 -19.88
C VAL A 363 17.75 -4.88 -21.28
N SER A 364 16.76 -5.17 -22.13
CA SER A 364 16.99 -5.59 -23.50
C SER A 364 17.65 -4.48 -24.32
N SER A 365 17.16 -3.24 -24.22
CA SER A 365 17.73 -2.10 -24.94
C SER A 365 19.20 -1.86 -24.56
N VAL A 366 19.52 -1.85 -23.26
CA VAL A 366 20.89 -1.66 -22.78
C VAL A 366 21.81 -2.78 -23.27
N THR A 367 21.33 -4.02 -23.24
CA THR A 367 22.09 -5.19 -23.69
C THR A 367 22.38 -5.14 -25.20
N ILE A 368 21.37 -4.81 -26.02
CA ILE A 368 21.51 -4.66 -27.47
C ILE A 368 22.49 -3.54 -27.79
N CYS A 369 22.35 -2.36 -27.16
CA CYS A 369 23.26 -1.25 -27.36
C CYS A 369 24.71 -1.62 -26.98
N LYS A 370 24.92 -2.29 -25.84
CA LYS A 370 26.25 -2.73 -25.41
C LYS A 370 26.86 -3.72 -26.39
N PHE A 371 26.07 -4.67 -26.88
CA PHE A 371 26.51 -5.64 -27.88
C PHE A 371 26.92 -4.96 -29.19
N TYR A 372 26.10 -4.01 -29.68
CA TYR A 372 26.38 -3.24 -30.88
C TYR A 372 27.69 -2.43 -30.75
N LEU A 373 27.88 -1.72 -29.63
CA LEU A 373 29.11 -0.96 -29.37
C LEU A 373 30.35 -1.86 -29.36
N HIS A 374 30.26 -3.05 -28.75
CA HIS A 374 31.36 -4.00 -28.73
C HIS A 374 31.69 -4.54 -30.14
N MET A 375 30.67 -4.82 -30.97
CA MET A 375 30.89 -5.19 -32.37
C MET A 375 31.58 -4.08 -33.16
N PHE A 376 31.16 -2.83 -32.96
CA PHE A 376 31.74 -1.67 -33.63
C PHE A 376 33.22 -1.45 -33.25
N GLU A 377 33.55 -1.56 -31.95
CA GLU A 377 34.95 -1.50 -31.49
C GLU A 377 35.80 -2.61 -32.11
N ALA A 378 35.26 -3.83 -32.22
CA ALA A 378 35.95 -4.95 -32.83
C ALA A 378 36.21 -4.75 -34.33
N GLU A 379 35.33 -4.05 -35.05
CA GLU A 379 35.53 -3.68 -36.45
C GLU A 379 36.64 -2.62 -36.59
N ILE A 380 36.58 -1.53 -35.82
CA ILE A 380 37.64 -0.50 -35.81
C ILE A 380 39.00 -1.11 -35.46
N GLY A 381 39.03 -2.03 -34.48
CA GLY A 381 40.24 -2.75 -34.11
C GLY A 381 40.81 -3.61 -35.24
N ARG A 382 39.95 -4.23 -36.06
CA ARG A 382 40.38 -5.01 -37.24
C ARG A 382 40.96 -4.11 -38.33
N GLU A 383 40.32 -2.97 -38.63
CA GLU A 383 40.82 -2.03 -39.63
C GLU A 383 42.16 -1.39 -39.23
N ARG A 384 42.34 -1.01 -37.95
CA ARG A 384 43.64 -0.52 -37.45
C ARG A 384 44.77 -1.55 -37.63
N ARG A 385 44.50 -2.84 -37.37
CA ARG A 385 45.50 -3.92 -37.54
C ARG A 385 45.85 -4.18 -39.01
N LYS A 386 44.91 -3.97 -39.94
CA LYS A 386 45.20 -4.07 -41.39
C LYS A 386 46.10 -2.92 -41.84
N GLY A 387 45.84 -1.69 -41.40
CA GLY A 387 46.64 -0.51 -41.74
C GLY A 387 48.11 -0.60 -41.29
N THR A 388 48.38 -1.18 -40.13
CA THR A 388 49.76 -1.35 -39.61
C THR A 388 50.60 -2.41 -40.33
N LYS A 389 49.99 -3.27 -41.16
CA LYS A 389 50.71 -4.34 -41.88
C LYS A 389 51.22 -3.93 -43.26
N ASN A 390 51.05 -2.68 -43.67
CA ASN A 390 51.57 -2.15 -44.93
C ASN A 390 52.72 -1.14 -44.65
N PRO A 391 53.96 -1.61 -44.38
CA PRO A 391 55.11 -0.75 -44.08
C PRO A 391 55.69 0.00 -45.29
N GLU A 392 55.09 -0.09 -46.48
CA GLU A 392 55.62 0.49 -47.72
C GLU A 392 54.91 1.79 -48.16
N SER A 393 54.64 2.72 -47.23
CA SER A 393 54.30 4.10 -47.61
C SER A 393 55.45 5.03 -47.23
N PRO A 394 56.21 5.57 -48.21
CA PRO A 394 57.36 6.41 -47.94
C PRO A 394 56.94 7.73 -47.28
N SER A 395 57.71 8.10 -46.26
CA SER A 395 57.64 9.36 -45.53
C SER A 395 57.62 10.56 -46.48
N ASN A 396 56.50 11.27 -46.59
CA ASN A 396 56.43 12.71 -46.90
C ASN A 396 54.97 13.19 -46.96
N SER A 397 54.31 13.31 -45.80
CA SER A 397 53.22 14.29 -45.71
C SER A 397 53.23 14.97 -44.35
N LYS A 398 53.47 16.27 -44.38
CA LYS A 398 53.29 17.19 -43.26
C LYS A 398 51.83 17.08 -42.80
N PHE A 399 51.62 16.44 -41.66
CA PHE A 399 50.31 16.41 -41.00
C PHE A 399 50.04 17.81 -40.43
N VAL A 400 49.22 18.58 -41.15
CA VAL A 400 48.61 19.81 -40.64
C VAL A 400 47.57 19.39 -39.62
N GLY A 401 47.80 19.75 -38.36
CA GLY A 401 46.89 19.47 -37.26
C GLY A 401 45.56 20.21 -37.48
N HIS A 402 44.49 19.46 -37.64
CA HIS A 402 43.15 19.96 -37.36
C HIS A 402 42.80 19.53 -35.94
N GLU A 403 42.93 20.47 -35.01
CA GLU A 403 42.20 20.45 -33.75
C GLU A 403 40.70 20.41 -34.08
N LEU A 404 40.01 19.37 -33.59
CA LEU A 404 38.57 19.34 -33.50
C LEU A 404 38.22 19.56 -32.03
N LEU A 405 37.60 20.71 -31.77
CA LEU A 405 36.92 21.11 -30.54
C LEU A 405 35.74 20.19 -30.23
#